data_AF-A0A529ZIH0-F1
#
_entry.id   AF-A0A529ZIH0-F1
#
_cell.length_a   1.000
_cell.length_b   1.000
_cell.length_c   1.000
_cell.angle_alpha   90.00
_cell.angle_beta   90.00
_cell.angle_gamma   90.00
#
_symmetry.space_group_name_H-M   'P 1'
#
loop_
_entity.id
_entity.type
_entity.pdbx_description
1 polymer ?
#
loop_
_entity_poly.entity_id
_entity_poly.type
_entity_poly.pdbx_seq_one_letter_code
_entity_poly.pdbx_strand_id
1 'polypeptide(L)'
;VLIENLSAYVAFADSSMSEAEFLAELVVRTGCGLLLDVNNVQVSAHNLQYDAKAFIDALPAEAIGEIHLAGHATNHVGADTVLIDDHGSRVPPVVWALYQHAIDRLGPRPTLIEWDTDVPILDVLLGEAMWADML
;
A
#
# COMPACT_ATOMS: atom_id res chain seq x y z
N VAL A 1 2.17 -1.47 -18.67
CA VAL A 1 2.42 -2.30 -17.48
C VAL A 1 2.40 -1.40 -16.27
N LEU A 2 1.92 -1.91 -15.14
CA LEU A 2 1.99 -1.22 -13.84
C LEU A 2 3.10 -1.84 -13.00
N ILE A 3 3.86 -1.01 -12.29
CA ILE A 3 4.85 -1.44 -11.31
C ILE A 3 4.31 -1.12 -9.92
N GLU A 4 4.38 -2.09 -9.02
CA GLU A 4 3.86 -2.00 -7.65
C GLU A 4 4.94 -1.54 -6.66
N ASN A 5 4.54 -0.78 -5.64
CA ASN A 5 5.38 -0.49 -4.47
C ASN A 5 5.39 -1.68 -3.51
N LEU A 6 6.57 -2.06 -3.02
CA LEU A 6 6.74 -3.27 -2.21
C LEU A 6 6.81 -2.95 -0.72
N SER A 7 6.48 -3.94 0.11
CA SER A 7 6.78 -3.89 1.53
C SER A 7 8.29 -3.95 1.81
N ALA A 8 8.78 -3.00 2.60
CA ALA A 8 10.19 -2.85 2.97
C ALA A 8 10.39 -3.05 4.48
N TYR A 9 11.31 -3.93 4.83
CA TYR A 9 11.63 -4.28 6.23
C TYR A 9 12.96 -3.71 6.71
N VAL A 10 13.82 -3.30 5.78
CA VAL A 10 15.15 -2.77 6.05
C VAL A 10 15.42 -1.62 5.09
N ALA A 11 15.90 -0.49 5.62
CA ALA A 11 16.43 0.60 4.82
C ALA A 11 17.94 0.45 4.66
N PHE A 12 18.46 0.81 3.48
CA PHE A 12 19.90 0.82 3.23
C PHE A 12 20.48 2.21 3.48
N ALA A 13 21.59 2.29 4.23
CA ALA A 13 22.26 3.54 4.55
C ALA A 13 22.75 4.30 3.30
N ASP A 14 23.04 3.58 2.21
CA ASP A 14 23.50 4.13 0.94
C ASP A 14 22.35 4.54 -0.01
N SER A 15 21.10 4.50 0.45
CA SER A 15 19.95 4.94 -0.35
C SER A 15 20.06 6.44 -0.63
N SER A 16 20.10 6.81 -1.90
CA SER A 16 20.22 8.21 -2.33
C SER A 16 18.87 8.88 -2.60
N MET A 17 17.78 8.11 -2.57
CA MET A 17 16.41 8.54 -2.85
C MET A 17 15.45 7.74 -1.98
N SER A 18 14.32 8.34 -1.62
CA SER A 18 13.17 7.61 -1.09
C SER A 18 12.54 6.71 -2.15
N GLU A 19 11.77 5.71 -1.73
CA GLU A 19 11.06 4.83 -2.66
C GLU A 19 10.06 5.60 -3.53
N ALA A 20 9.33 6.58 -2.98
CA ALA A 20 8.42 7.41 -3.77
C ALA A 20 9.14 8.23 -4.84
N GLU A 21 10.30 8.82 -4.52
CA GLU A 21 11.14 9.51 -5.50
C GLU A 21 11.67 8.56 -6.57
N PHE A 22 12.06 7.34 -6.18
CA PHE A 22 12.51 6.31 -7.10
C PHE A 22 11.40 5.90 -8.07
N LEU A 23 10.18 5.65 -7.58
CA LEU A 23 9.03 5.27 -8.40
C LEU A 23 8.60 6.42 -9.32
N ALA A 24 8.60 7.66 -8.84
CA ALA A 24 8.31 8.82 -9.68
C ALA A 24 9.33 8.96 -10.83
N GLU A 25 10.62 8.81 -10.54
CA GLU A 25 11.67 8.87 -11.56
C GLU A 25 11.60 7.67 -12.53
N LEU A 26 11.23 6.49 -12.03
CA LEU A 26 11.00 5.30 -12.86
C LEU A 26 9.90 5.55 -13.90
N VAL A 27 8.77 6.12 -13.47
CA VAL A 27 7.68 6.53 -14.37
C VAL A 27 8.18 7.52 -15.42
N VAL A 28 8.91 8.56 -15.03
CA VAL A 28 9.43 9.57 -15.98
C VAL A 28 10.37 8.94 -17.02
N ARG A 29 11.26 8.04 -16.60
CA ARG A 29 12.27 7.45 -17.48
C ARG A 29 11.75 6.36 -18.39
N THR A 30 10.70 5.66 -17.98
CA THR A 30 10.23 4.44 -18.68
C THR A 30 8.84 4.59 -19.29
N GLY A 31 8.03 5.52 -18.79
CA GLY A 31 6.62 5.66 -19.14
C GLY A 31 5.73 4.53 -18.62
N CYS A 32 6.19 3.72 -17.65
CA CYS A 32 5.33 2.73 -17.00
C CYS A 32 4.27 3.44 -16.13
N GLY A 33 3.18 2.74 -15.84
CA GLY A 33 2.27 3.15 -14.77
C GLY A 33 2.69 2.54 -13.44
N LEU A 34 1.94 2.87 -12.40
CA LEU A 34 2.11 2.34 -11.05
C LEU A 34 0.82 1.69 -10.57
N LEU A 35 0.99 0.66 -9.77
CA LEU A 35 -0.04 0.06 -8.94
C LEU A 35 0.29 0.46 -7.50
N LEU A 36 -0.64 1.15 -6.83
CA LEU A 36 -0.45 1.60 -5.47
C LEU A 36 -1.01 0.57 -4.50
N ASP A 37 -0.15 -0.22 -3.86
CA ASP A 37 -0.56 -1.03 -2.73
C ASP A 37 -0.45 -0.20 -1.44
N VAL A 38 -1.61 0.14 -0.89
CA VAL A 38 -1.72 0.95 0.34
C VAL A 38 -1.31 0.16 1.58
N ASN A 39 -1.50 -1.16 1.59
CA ASN A 39 -1.03 -2.02 2.65
C ASN A 39 0.49 -2.01 2.72
N ASN A 40 1.16 -2.14 1.57
CA ASN A 40 2.61 -2.03 1.47
C ASN A 40 3.14 -0.68 1.94
N VAL A 41 2.46 0.41 1.61
CA VAL A 41 2.83 1.74 2.14
C VAL A 41 2.72 1.75 3.67
N GLN A 42 1.66 1.20 4.26
CA GLN A 42 1.49 1.16 5.71
C GLN A 42 2.54 0.28 6.40
N VAL A 43 2.82 -0.91 5.86
CA VAL A 43 3.84 -1.83 6.39
C VAL A 43 5.22 -1.16 6.37
N SER A 44 5.61 -0.61 5.21
CA SER A 44 6.88 0.08 5.04
C SER A 44 7.00 1.33 5.92
N ALA A 45 5.96 2.18 5.96
CA ALA A 45 5.94 3.39 6.77
C ALA A 45 6.06 3.10 8.27
N HIS A 46 5.36 2.07 8.75
CA HIS A 46 5.48 1.62 10.13
C HIS A 46 6.88 1.08 10.42
N ASN A 47 7.39 0.17 9.59
CA ASN A 47 8.66 -0.51 9.89
C ASN A 47 9.86 0.44 9.74
N LEU A 48 9.82 1.37 8.79
CA LEU A 48 10.91 2.31 8.51
C LEU A 48 10.69 3.71 9.09
N GLN A 49 9.59 3.92 9.82
CA GLN A 49 9.27 5.14 10.58
C GLN A 49 9.21 6.40 9.69
N TYR A 50 8.48 6.32 8.58
CA TYR A 50 8.20 7.47 7.72
C TYR A 50 6.69 7.74 7.62
N ASP A 51 6.31 8.88 7.02
CA ASP A 51 4.90 9.25 6.85
C ASP A 51 4.29 8.61 5.58
N ALA A 52 3.34 7.69 5.78
CA ALA A 52 2.62 7.00 4.71
C ALA A 52 1.84 7.94 3.78
N LYS A 53 1.23 9.01 4.31
CA LYS A 53 0.52 9.99 3.49
C LYS A 53 1.49 10.79 2.65
N ALA A 54 2.64 11.19 3.22
CA ALA A 54 3.68 11.87 2.47
C ALA A 54 4.23 11.01 1.32
N PHE A 55 4.33 9.68 1.51
CA PHE A 55 4.69 8.75 0.44
C PHE A 55 3.66 8.78 -0.71
N ILE A 56 2.38 8.57 -0.41
CA ILE A 56 1.29 8.66 -1.40
C ILE A 56 1.30 10.05 -2.04
N ASP A 57 1.64 11.07 -1.26
CA ASP A 57 1.66 12.44 -1.69
C ASP A 57 2.80 12.81 -2.64
N ALA A 58 3.80 11.95 -2.77
CA ALA A 58 4.92 12.14 -3.69
C ALA A 58 4.72 11.41 -5.02
N LEU A 59 3.76 10.48 -5.12
CA LEU A 59 3.54 9.70 -6.34
C LEU A 59 2.84 10.51 -7.44
N PRO A 60 3.19 10.27 -8.73
CA PRO A 60 2.55 10.92 -9.86
C PRO A 60 1.14 10.37 -10.09
N ALA A 61 0.12 11.16 -9.76
CA ALA A 61 -1.29 10.71 -9.74
C ALA A 61 -1.81 10.15 -11.08
N GLU A 62 -1.36 10.73 -12.19
CA GLU A 62 -1.74 10.29 -13.54
C GLU A 62 -1.14 8.92 -13.92
N ALA A 63 -0.07 8.49 -13.22
CA ALA A 63 0.56 7.20 -13.47
C ALA A 63 -0.09 6.07 -12.64
N ILE A 64 -0.84 6.39 -11.58
CA ILE A 64 -1.53 5.39 -10.76
C ILE A 64 -2.71 4.84 -11.55
N GLY A 65 -2.59 3.59 -11.98
CA GLY A 65 -3.62 2.89 -12.77
C GLY A 65 -4.57 2.05 -11.92
N GLU A 66 -4.11 1.58 -10.77
CA GLU A 66 -4.81 0.62 -9.90
C GLU A 66 -4.36 0.80 -8.44
N ILE A 67 -5.24 0.50 -7.49
CA ILE A 67 -4.98 0.56 -6.06
C ILE A 67 -5.24 -0.80 -5.42
N HIS A 68 -4.32 -1.29 -4.61
CA HIS A 68 -4.47 -2.53 -3.85
C HIS A 68 -4.62 -2.26 -2.37
N LEU A 69 -5.44 -3.08 -1.72
CA LEU A 69 -5.71 -3.07 -0.29
C LEU A 69 -5.58 -4.48 0.26
N ALA A 70 -4.99 -4.61 1.43
CA ALA A 70 -4.88 -5.89 2.11
C ALA A 70 -4.76 -5.70 3.62
N GLY A 71 -4.83 -6.80 4.37
CA GLY A 71 -4.36 -6.86 5.74
C GLY A 71 -2.90 -7.29 5.85
N HIS A 72 -2.35 -7.20 7.06
CA HIS A 72 -0.99 -7.61 7.39
C HIS A 72 -0.93 -8.23 8.78
N ALA A 73 0.05 -9.11 9.01
CA ALA A 73 0.35 -9.65 10.32
C ALA A 73 1.06 -8.62 11.19
N THR A 74 0.78 -8.68 12.50
CA THR A 74 1.50 -7.94 13.53
C THR A 74 2.40 -8.89 14.29
N ASN A 75 3.72 -8.71 14.18
CA ASN A 75 4.71 -9.53 14.87
C ASN A 75 5.40 -8.72 15.97
N HIS A 76 5.73 -9.39 17.08
CA HIS A 76 6.48 -8.77 18.19
C HIS A 76 7.88 -9.36 18.27
N VAL A 77 8.90 -8.50 18.16
CA VAL A 77 10.32 -8.87 18.23
C VAL A 77 10.95 -8.13 19.40
N GLY A 78 11.03 -8.79 20.56
CA GLY A 78 11.44 -8.13 21.79
C GLY A 78 10.40 -7.10 22.24
N ALA A 79 10.80 -5.82 22.30
CA ALA A 79 9.90 -4.71 22.64
C ALA A 79 9.27 -4.06 21.40
N ASP A 80 9.77 -4.38 20.20
CA ASP A 80 9.36 -3.75 18.97
C ASP A 80 8.21 -4.52 18.31
N THR A 81 7.39 -3.79 17.56
CA THR A 81 6.37 -4.36 16.68
C THR A 81 6.84 -4.21 15.24
N VAL A 82 6.68 -5.28 14.45
CA VAL A 82 6.99 -5.31 13.03
C VAL A 82 5.74 -5.79 12.30
N LEU A 83 5.31 -5.04 11.29
CA LEU A 83 4.22 -5.46 10.42
C LEU A 83 4.79 -6.34 9.32
N ILE A 84 4.12 -7.46 9.02
CA ILE A 84 4.51 -8.38 7.95
C ILE A 84 3.40 -8.42 6.92
N ASP A 85 3.79 -8.18 5.68
CA ASP A 85 2.92 -8.24 4.53
C ASP A 85 2.60 -9.69 4.14
N ASP A 86 1.54 -10.23 4.74
CA ASP A 86 1.10 -11.62 4.55
C ASP A 86 -0.24 -11.75 3.84
N HIS A 87 -0.93 -10.63 3.62
CA HIS A 87 -2.26 -10.54 3.04
C HIS A 87 -3.23 -11.57 3.64
N GLY A 88 -3.08 -11.84 4.95
CA GLY A 88 -3.76 -12.94 5.65
C GLY A 88 -4.95 -12.51 6.51
N SER A 89 -5.31 -11.23 6.46
CA SER A 89 -6.31 -10.66 7.36
C SER A 89 -7.11 -9.55 6.69
N ARG A 90 -8.21 -9.15 7.35
CA ARG A 90 -9.04 -8.03 6.89
C ARG A 90 -8.22 -6.75 6.84
N VAL A 91 -8.56 -5.89 5.88
CA VAL A 91 -7.95 -4.56 5.73
C VAL A 91 -8.18 -3.78 7.03
N PRO A 92 -7.11 -3.38 7.75
CA PRO A 92 -7.25 -2.73 9.04
C PRO A 92 -7.67 -1.25 8.88
N PRO A 93 -8.25 -0.62 9.92
CA PRO A 93 -8.73 0.76 9.86
C PRO A 93 -7.68 1.79 9.40
N VAL A 94 -6.40 1.56 9.72
CA VAL A 94 -5.30 2.43 9.29
C VAL A 94 -5.09 2.40 7.77
N VAL A 95 -5.22 1.24 7.14
CA VAL A 95 -5.12 1.09 5.68
C VAL A 95 -6.34 1.70 5.01
N TRP A 96 -7.55 1.51 5.55
CA TRP A 96 -8.75 2.20 5.05
C TRP A 96 -8.64 3.73 5.10
N ALA A 97 -8.04 4.28 6.17
CA ALA A 97 -7.82 5.72 6.28
C ALA A 97 -6.80 6.24 5.26
N LEU A 98 -5.77 5.44 4.93
CA LEU A 98 -4.82 5.75 3.86
C LEU A 98 -5.45 5.60 2.48
N TYR A 99 -6.33 4.62 2.29
CA TYR A 99 -7.10 4.46 1.06
C TYR A 99 -7.99 5.67 0.79
N GLN A 100 -8.76 6.14 1.80
CA GLN A 100 -9.54 7.37 1.64
C GLN A 100 -8.65 8.56 1.25
N HIS A 101 -7.49 8.72 1.91
CA HIS A 101 -6.53 9.77 1.56
C HIS A 101 -6.04 9.65 0.10
N ALA A 102 -5.77 8.43 -0.35
CA ALA A 102 -5.39 8.17 -1.73
C ALA A 102 -6.52 8.52 -2.71
N ILE A 103 -7.77 8.12 -2.43
CA ILE A 103 -8.92 8.44 -3.27
C ILE A 103 -9.20 9.95 -3.32
N ASP A 104 -9.15 10.64 -2.19
CA ASP A 104 -9.35 12.10 -2.12
C ASP A 104 -8.34 12.87 -2.98
N ARG A 105 -7.11 12.34 -3.06
CA ARG A 105 -6.01 12.95 -3.81
C ARG A 105 -5.99 12.54 -5.29
N LEU A 106 -6.10 11.25 -5.57
CA LEU A 106 -5.86 10.65 -6.88
C LEU A 106 -7.16 10.53 -7.71
N GLY A 107 -8.31 10.63 -7.05
CA GLY A 107 -9.60 10.22 -7.57
C GLY A 107 -9.78 8.71 -7.54
N PRO A 108 -11.00 8.22 -7.86
CA PRO A 108 -11.29 6.79 -7.90
C PRO A 108 -10.42 6.08 -8.94
N ARG A 109 -9.97 4.88 -8.59
CA ARG A 109 -9.23 3.95 -9.44
C ARG A 109 -9.82 2.55 -9.29
N PRO A 110 -9.59 1.64 -10.26
CA PRO A 110 -9.81 0.23 -10.02
C PRO A 110 -9.11 -0.18 -8.72
N THR A 111 -9.87 -0.81 -7.82
CA THR A 111 -9.37 -1.22 -6.50
C THR A 111 -9.53 -2.72 -6.35
N LEU A 112 -8.45 -3.40 -5.96
CA LEU A 112 -8.44 -4.82 -5.62
C LEU A 112 -8.20 -4.99 -4.13
N ILE A 113 -8.89 -5.96 -3.52
CA ILE A 113 -8.63 -6.37 -2.14
C ILE A 113 -7.93 -7.73 -2.19
N GLU A 114 -6.68 -7.75 -1.74
CA GLU A 114 -5.81 -8.91 -1.82
C GLU A 114 -5.92 -9.80 -0.57
N TRP A 115 -5.86 -11.11 -0.82
CA TRP A 115 -5.85 -12.15 0.18
C TRP A 115 -4.98 -13.31 -0.31
N ASP A 116 -3.74 -13.41 0.18
CA ASP A 116 -2.79 -14.46 -0.23
C ASP A 116 -2.83 -15.68 0.69
N THR A 117 -3.12 -15.43 1.96
CA THR A 117 -3.16 -16.46 3.01
C THR A 117 -4.49 -16.39 3.76
N ASP A 118 -4.85 -17.46 4.47
CA ASP A 118 -6.05 -17.53 5.33
C ASP A 118 -7.35 -17.00 4.69
N VAL A 119 -7.53 -17.24 3.38
CA VAL A 119 -8.64 -16.71 2.57
C VAL A 119 -9.99 -16.97 3.25
N PRO A 120 -10.78 -15.92 3.58
CA PRO A 120 -11.99 -16.04 4.35
C PRO A 120 -13.16 -16.51 3.48
N ILE A 121 -14.32 -16.68 4.11
CA ILE A 121 -15.57 -16.92 3.37
C ILE A 121 -15.91 -15.75 2.45
N LEU A 122 -16.62 -16.05 1.36
CA LEU A 122 -16.99 -15.09 0.32
C LEU A 122 -17.67 -13.81 0.87
N ASP A 123 -18.52 -13.95 1.88
CA ASP A 123 -19.23 -12.80 2.48
C ASP A 123 -18.27 -11.75 3.06
N VAL A 124 -17.09 -12.16 3.53
CA VAL A 124 -16.06 -11.23 4.01
C VAL A 124 -15.44 -10.49 2.83
N LEU A 125 -15.06 -11.20 1.77
CA LEU A 125 -14.48 -10.63 0.56
C LEU A 125 -15.42 -9.61 -0.09
N LEU A 126 -16.70 -9.97 -0.22
CA LEU A 126 -17.73 -9.08 -0.76
C LEU A 126 -17.98 -7.89 0.16
N GLY A 127 -17.95 -8.08 1.48
CA GLY A 127 -18.12 -7.01 2.46
C GLY A 127 -17.03 -5.95 2.37
N GLU A 128 -15.76 -6.34 2.21
CA GLU A 128 -14.67 -5.39 2.04
C GLU A 128 -14.71 -4.70 0.67
N ALA A 129 -15.05 -5.43 -0.40
CA ALA A 129 -15.23 -4.83 -1.73
C ALA A 129 -16.33 -3.76 -1.73
N MET A 130 -17.48 -4.07 -1.12
CA MET A 130 -18.57 -3.10 -0.93
C MET A 130 -18.14 -1.92 -0.06
N TRP A 131 -17.28 -2.12 0.93
CA TRP A 131 -16.75 -1.03 1.76
C TRP A 131 -15.87 -0.09 0.94
N ALA A 132 -14.99 -0.63 0.10
CA ALA A 132 -14.15 0.15 -0.80
C ALA A 132 -14.97 0.99 -1.80
N ASP A 133 -16.08 0.45 -2.30
CA ASP A 133 -17.01 1.16 -3.22
C ASP A 133 -17.75 2.35 -2.56
N MET A 134 -17.83 2.39 -1.22
CA MET A 134 -18.53 3.45 -0.48
C MET A 134 -17.65 4.65 -0.10
N LEU A 135 -16.33 4.53 -0.25
CA LEU A 135 -15.33 5.56 0.09
C LEU A 135 -14.93 6.40 -1.14
#